data_AF-A0A381W433-F1
#
_entry.id   AF-A0A381W433-F1
#
_cell.length_a   1.000
_cell.length_b   1.000
_cell.length_c   1.000
_cell.angle_alpha   90.00
_cell.angle_beta   90.00
_cell.angle_gamma   90.00
#
_symmetry.space_group_name_H-M   'P 1'
#
loop_
_entity.id
_entity.type
_entity.pdbx_description
1 polymer ?
#
loop_
_entity_poly.entity_id
_entity_poly.type
_entity_poly.pdbx_seq_one_letter_code
_entity_poly.pdbx_strand_id
1 'polypeptide(L)'
;MGIFSRKPSNCTICNKQITHKHKAKREWGIKSPLCADCYLDKMHQLYDASLMGKCVICGIKNKVTELWEPRWQWDIEGLFCKKCFDE
;
A
#
# COMPACT_ATOMS: atom_id res chain seq x y z
N MET A 1 0.61 -38.54 -19.01
CA MET A 1 0.55 -37.17 -18.45
C MET A 1 0.71 -37.25 -16.94
N GLY A 2 1.83 -36.77 -16.39
CA GLY A 2 2.10 -36.77 -14.94
C GLY A 2 1.28 -35.71 -14.23
N ILE A 3 0.43 -36.15 -13.31
CA ILE A 3 -0.52 -35.33 -12.55
C ILE A 3 0.30 -34.57 -11.51
N PHE A 4 0.48 -33.26 -11.70
CA PHE A 4 1.17 -32.40 -10.73
C PHE A 4 0.35 -32.30 -9.44
N SER A 5 0.46 -33.29 -8.55
CA SER A 5 -0.02 -33.22 -7.17
C SER A 5 0.85 -32.21 -6.41
N ARG A 6 0.61 -30.92 -6.65
CA ARG A 6 1.23 -29.84 -5.87
C ARG A 6 0.71 -29.97 -4.44
N LYS A 7 1.59 -30.36 -3.50
CA LYS A 7 1.26 -30.42 -2.08
C LYS A 7 0.67 -29.06 -1.65
N PRO A 8 -0.51 -29.03 -1.03
CA PRO A 8 -1.07 -27.80 -0.50
C PRO A 8 -0.10 -27.24 0.54
N SER A 9 0.18 -25.94 0.45
CA SER A 9 0.95 -25.21 1.47
C SER A 9 0.03 -24.26 2.20
N ASN A 10 0.39 -23.84 3.39
CA ASN A 10 -0.41 -22.87 4.14
C ASN A 10 0.13 -21.45 3.93
N CYS A 11 -0.77 -20.47 3.80
CA CYS A 11 -0.41 -19.05 3.78
C CYS A 11 0.23 -18.65 5.10
N THR A 12 1.33 -17.91 5.07
CA THR A 12 2.04 -17.51 6.29
C THR A 12 1.29 -16.47 7.13
N ILE A 13 0.38 -15.70 6.51
CA ILE A 13 -0.38 -14.65 7.20
C ILE A 13 -1.69 -15.20 7.78
N CYS A 14 -2.51 -15.83 6.93
CA CYS A 14 -3.85 -16.27 7.33
C CYS A 14 -3.96 -17.78 7.60
N ASN A 15 -2.86 -18.54 7.49
CA ASN A 15 -2.82 -20.00 7.65
C ASN A 15 -3.77 -20.81 6.75
N LYS A 16 -4.42 -20.17 5.76
CA LYS A 16 -5.29 -20.85 4.79
C LYS A 16 -4.49 -21.80 3.91
N GLN A 17 -5.08 -22.94 3.61
CA GLN A 17 -4.50 -23.93 2.72
C GLN A 17 -4.61 -23.43 1.27
N ILE A 18 -3.47 -23.32 0.59
CA ILE A 18 -3.34 -22.77 -0.77
C ILE A 18 -2.69 -23.76 -1.72
N THR A 19 -3.27 -23.87 -2.90
CA THR A 19 -2.77 -24.64 -4.05
C THR A 19 -1.81 -23.82 -4.91
N HIS A 20 -2.08 -22.52 -5.05
CA HIS A 20 -1.23 -21.55 -5.76
C HIS A 20 -0.45 -20.70 -4.75
N LYS A 21 0.87 -20.66 -4.90
CA LYS A 21 1.79 -19.99 -3.98
C LYS A 21 2.22 -18.66 -4.59
N HIS A 22 1.93 -17.56 -3.90
CA HIS A 22 2.49 -16.25 -4.25
C HIS A 22 3.75 -16.01 -3.42
N LYS A 23 4.81 -15.56 -4.09
CA LYS A 23 6.07 -15.19 -3.44
C LYS A 23 5.97 -13.73 -3.01
N ALA A 24 6.17 -13.48 -1.72
CA ALA A 24 6.27 -12.13 -1.21
C ALA A 24 7.44 -11.40 -1.89
N LYS A 25 7.27 -10.11 -2.17
CA LYS A 25 8.39 -9.31 -2.68
C LYS A 25 9.44 -9.12 -1.57
N ARG A 26 10.72 -8.99 -1.95
CA ARG A 26 11.83 -8.95 -0.97
C ARG A 26 11.72 -7.74 -0.05
N GLU A 27 11.26 -6.62 -0.59
CA GLU A 27 11.05 -5.36 0.12
C GLU A 27 9.99 -5.45 1.23
N TRP A 28 9.11 -6.46 1.22
CA TRP A 28 8.07 -6.60 2.24
C TRP A 28 8.59 -7.23 3.54
N GLY A 29 9.73 -7.94 3.50
CA GLY A 29 10.29 -8.63 4.67
C GLY A 29 9.44 -9.79 5.20
N ILE A 30 8.45 -10.27 4.43
CA ILE A 30 7.50 -11.31 4.86
C ILE A 30 7.94 -12.69 4.34
N LYS A 31 7.80 -13.71 5.19
CA LYS A 31 8.05 -15.11 4.83
C LYS A 31 6.99 -15.60 3.83
N SER A 32 7.44 -16.23 2.74
CA SER A 32 6.58 -16.91 1.75
C SER A 32 6.24 -18.34 2.21
N PRO A 33 5.13 -18.94 1.77
CA PRO A 33 4.20 -18.49 0.73
C PRO A 33 3.00 -17.69 1.28
N LEU A 34 2.44 -16.83 0.42
CA LEU A 34 1.21 -16.06 0.67
C LEU A 34 0.07 -16.56 -0.22
N CYS A 35 -1.17 -16.45 0.26
CA CYS A 35 -2.37 -16.59 -0.56
C CYS A 35 -2.59 -15.35 -1.43
N ALA A 36 -3.44 -15.45 -2.46
CA ALA A 36 -3.76 -14.34 -3.34
C ALA A 36 -4.28 -13.12 -2.55
N ASP A 37 -5.24 -13.32 -1.64
CA ASP A 37 -5.80 -12.22 -0.84
C ASP A 37 -4.76 -11.50 0.02
N CYS A 38 -3.92 -12.26 0.75
CA CYS A 38 -2.89 -11.68 1.60
C CYS A 38 -1.77 -11.01 0.80
N TYR A 39 -1.49 -11.50 -0.41
CA TYR A 39 -0.55 -10.86 -1.32
C TYR A 39 -1.10 -9.52 -1.83
N LEU A 40 -2.38 -9.49 -2.22
CA LEU A 40 -3.06 -8.27 -2.66
C LEU A 40 -3.18 -7.24 -1.53
N ASP A 41 -3.63 -7.64 -0.35
CA ASP A 41 -3.75 -6.75 0.82
C ASP A 41 -2.41 -6.06 1.14
N LYS A 42 -1.30 -6.82 1.12
CA LYS A 42 0.03 -6.25 1.33
C LYS A 42 0.47 -5.30 0.21
N MET A 43 0.14 -5.63 -1.03
CA MET A 43 0.39 -4.74 -2.16
C MET A 43 -0.38 -3.42 -2.01
N HIS A 44 -1.67 -3.49 -1.68
CA HIS A 44 -2.51 -2.32 -1.45
C HIS A 44 -2.00 -1.47 -0.29
N GLN A 45 -1.65 -2.06 0.85
CA GLN A 45 -1.10 -1.33 2.01
C GLN A 45 0.16 -0.54 1.66
N LEU A 46 1.07 -1.12 0.89
CA LEU A 46 2.30 -0.43 0.48
C LEU A 46 2.05 0.65 -0.55
N TYR A 47 1.10 0.41 -1.47
CA TYR A 47 0.67 1.42 -2.43
C TYR A 47 -0.01 2.60 -1.71
N ASP A 48 -0.95 2.36 -0.80
CA ASP A 48 -1.59 3.40 0.01
C ASP A 48 -0.56 4.16 0.88
N ALA A 49 0.42 3.45 1.47
CA ALA A 49 1.49 4.10 2.23
C ALA A 49 2.38 4.99 1.35
N SER A 50 2.63 4.60 0.10
CA SER A 50 3.38 5.42 -0.87
C SER A 50 2.62 6.67 -1.31
N LEU A 51 1.29 6.65 -1.20
CA LEU A 51 0.40 7.77 -1.53
C LEU A 51 0.08 8.66 -0.33
N MET A 52 0.75 8.50 0.81
CA MET A 52 0.58 9.39 1.96
C MET A 52 1.48 10.62 1.81
N GLY A 53 0.87 11.80 1.72
CA GLY A 53 1.56 13.09 1.71
C GLY A 53 1.36 13.83 3.03
N LYS A 54 2.16 14.86 3.26
CA LYS A 54 2.09 15.71 4.46
C LYS A 54 1.72 17.14 4.06
N CYS A 55 0.80 17.76 4.79
CA CYS A 55 0.52 19.18 4.64
C CYS A 55 1.73 20.02 5.07
N VAL A 56 2.12 21.02 4.28
CA VAL A 56 3.26 21.90 4.58
C VAL A 56 2.98 22.81 5.80
N ILE A 57 1.72 23.23 5.99
CA ILE A 57 1.34 24.17 7.05
C ILE A 57 1.10 23.45 8.39
N CYS A 58 0.13 22.53 8.43
CA CYS A 58 -0.27 21.87 9.68
C CYS A 58 0.41 20.52 9.93
N GLY A 59 1.11 19.98 8.92
CA GLY A 59 1.81 18.71 9.07
C GLY A 59 0.94 17.45 9.11
N ILE A 60 -0.37 17.56 8.85
CA ILE A 60 -1.26 16.40 8.81
C ILE A 60 -0.85 15.45 7.67
N LYS A 61 -0.82 14.14 7.95
CA LYS A 61 -0.60 13.10 6.95
C LYS A 61 -1.93 12.64 6.41
N ASN A 62 -2.13 12.77 5.10
CA ASN A 62 -3.32 12.29 4.40
C ASN A 62 -2.93 11.72 3.05
N LYS A 63 -3.89 11.10 2.35
CA LYS A 63 -3.64 10.68 0.97
C LYS A 63 -3.29 11.91 0.13
N VAL A 64 -2.28 11.79 -0.74
CA VAL A 64 -1.86 12.84 -1.68
C VAL A 64 -3.03 13.28 -2.55
N THR A 65 -3.94 12.37 -2.88
CA THR A 65 -5.18 12.67 -3.62
C THR A 65 -6.14 13.62 -2.89
N GLU A 66 -6.01 13.75 -1.57
CA GLU A 66 -6.81 14.66 -0.74
C GLU A 66 -6.04 15.92 -0.33
N LEU A 67 -4.79 16.04 -0.77
CA LEU A 67 -4.00 17.25 -0.62
C LEU A 67 -4.13 18.13 -1.87
N TRP A 68 -4.06 19.43 -1.65
CA TRP A 68 -4.28 20.47 -2.65
C TRP A 68 -2.98 21.19 -2.96
N GLU A 69 -2.79 21.50 -4.23
CA GLU A 69 -1.69 22.34 -4.67
C GLU A 69 -2.02 23.82 -4.38
N PRO A 70 -1.04 24.61 -3.90
CA PRO A 70 -1.23 26.02 -3.59
C PRO A 70 -1.61 26.81 -4.84
N ARG A 71 -2.32 27.91 -4.61
CA ARG A 71 -2.60 28.87 -5.69
C ARG A 71 -1.30 29.50 -6.15
N TRP A 72 -1.19 29.79 -7.44
CA TRP A 72 0.03 30.38 -8.02
C TRP A 72 0.47 31.70 -7.35
N GLN A 73 -0.45 32.40 -6.69
CA GLN A 73 -0.24 33.67 -6.00
C GLN A 73 0.47 33.52 -4.65
N TRP A 74 0.51 32.31 -4.09
CA TRP A 74 0.95 32.12 -2.70
C TRP A 74 2.45 31.88 -2.56
N ASP A 75 3.18 31.64 -3.66
CA ASP A 75 4.63 31.42 -3.69
C ASP A 75 5.12 30.39 -2.63
N ILE A 76 4.33 29.35 -2.38
CA ILE A 76 4.68 28.26 -1.45
C ILE A 76 4.81 26.96 -2.25
N GLU A 77 5.88 26.20 -1.98
CA GLU A 77 6.08 24.88 -2.55
C GLU A 77 5.58 23.77 -1.61
N GLY A 78 4.72 22.89 -2.14
CA GLY A 78 4.28 21.66 -1.48
C GLY A 78 2.75 21.54 -1.38
N LEU A 79 2.29 20.56 -0.61
CA LEU A 79 0.89 20.13 -0.58
C LEU A 79 0.15 20.66 0.67
N PHE A 80 -1.11 21.04 0.51
CA PHE A 80 -1.96 21.59 1.58
C PHE A 80 -3.11 20.64 1.89
N CYS A 81 -3.52 20.53 3.14
CA CYS A 81 -4.78 19.85 3.45
C CYS A 81 -5.95 20.77 3.13
N LYS A 82 -7.13 20.19 2.86
CA LYS A 82 -8.35 20.94 2.55
C LYS A 82 -8.65 22.06 3.55
N LYS A 83 -8.36 21.84 4.84
CA LYS A 83 -8.55 22.86 5.90
C LYS A 83 -7.61 24.07 5.72
N CYS A 84 -6.32 23.82 5.46
CA CYS A 84 -5.34 24.90 5.27
C CYS A 84 -5.40 25.56 3.90
N PHE A 85 -6.14 24.99 2.95
CA PHE A 85 -6.35 25.59 1.64
C PHE A 85 -7.56 26.53 1.62
N ASP A 86 -8.55 26.29 2.48
CA ASP A 86 -9.80 27.06 2.58
C ASP A 86 -9.71 28.25 3.56
N GLU A 87 -8.71 28.22 4.44
CA GLU A 87 -8.35 29.32 5.37
C GLU A 87 -7.57 30.43 4.63
#